data_AF-A0A6S6PT15-F1
#
_entry.id   AF-A0A6S6PT15-F1
#
_cell.length_a   1.000
_cell.length_b   1.000
_cell.length_c   1.000
_cell.angle_alpha   90.00
_cell.angle_beta   90.00
_cell.angle_gamma   90.00
#
_symmetry.space_group_name_H-M   'P 1'
#
loop_
_entity.id
_entity.type
_entity.pdbx_description
1 polymer ?
#
loop_
_entity_poly.entity_id
_entity_poly.type
_entity_poly.pdbx_seq_one_letter_code
_entity_poly.pdbx_strand_id
1 'polypeptide(L)'
;MRLANRPLSDLYYYLKKNPEERQRLTIARTFFHDEMTAAVHDLAFGGIPKIRRTEKGKIVIDERGKPVIDRIPDTRLITTLLKDHSSRLARAEKADLSNTIHTPPEDKMARLRDEIISDPSPQENITKNTNSHEE
;
A
#
# COMPACT_ATOMS: atom_id res chain seq x y z
N MET A 1 -5.66 30.30 1.81
CA MET A 1 -5.46 30.56 3.26
C MET A 1 -4.49 29.51 3.81
N ARG A 2 -3.38 29.89 4.46
CA ARG A 2 -2.42 28.91 5.02
C ARG A 2 -2.95 28.43 6.39
N LEU A 3 -3.19 27.12 6.53
CA LEU A 3 -3.68 26.48 7.76
C LEU A 3 -2.55 25.91 8.64
N ALA A 4 -1.28 26.05 8.21
CA ALA A 4 -0.13 25.60 8.99
C ALA A 4 -0.08 26.32 10.35
N ASN A 5 0.23 25.57 11.42
CA ASN A 5 0.34 26.05 12.81
C ASN A 5 -0.96 26.61 13.43
N ARG A 6 -2.13 26.27 12.85
CA ARG A 6 -3.44 26.61 13.41
C ARG A 6 -4.07 25.46 14.17
N PRO A 7 -4.98 25.74 15.12
CA PRO A 7 -5.67 24.70 15.85
C PRO A 7 -6.55 23.84 14.93
N LEU A 8 -6.77 22.59 15.32
CA LEU A 8 -7.57 21.61 14.55
C LEU A 8 -9.00 22.12 14.30
N SER A 9 -9.54 22.94 15.20
CA SER A 9 -10.86 23.61 15.07
C SER A 9 -10.97 24.45 13.80
N ASP A 10 -9.90 25.16 13.43
CA ASP A 10 -9.88 26.03 12.25
C ASP A 10 -9.91 25.20 10.97
N LEU A 11 -9.25 24.04 10.98
CA LEU A 11 -9.32 23.07 9.89
C LEU A 11 -10.75 22.54 9.72
N TYR A 12 -11.42 22.15 10.81
CA TYR A 12 -12.82 21.70 10.74
C TYR A 12 -13.75 22.78 10.19
N TYR A 13 -13.57 24.04 10.63
CA TYR A 13 -14.38 25.15 10.14
C TYR A 13 -14.12 25.44 8.65
N TYR A 14 -12.85 25.39 8.24
CA TYR A 14 -12.46 25.55 6.84
C TYR A 14 -13.06 24.46 5.95
N LEU A 15 -12.94 23.20 6.37
CA LEU A 15 -13.52 22.06 5.66
C LEU A 15 -15.05 22.16 5.62
N LYS A 16 -15.70 22.64 6.69
CA LYS A 16 -17.15 22.85 6.71
C LYS A 16 -17.59 23.77 5.57
N LYS A 17 -16.85 24.85 5.33
CA LYS A 17 -17.15 25.84 4.28
C LYS A 17 -16.68 25.46 2.88
N ASN A 18 -15.75 24.51 2.75
CA ASN A 18 -15.13 24.13 1.48
C ASN A 18 -15.25 22.60 1.26
N PRO A 19 -16.35 22.11 0.65
CA PRO A 19 -16.58 20.67 0.47
C PRO A 19 -15.55 19.99 -0.44
N GLU A 20 -15.08 20.67 -1.51
CA GLU A 20 -14.04 20.16 -2.40
C GLU A 20 -12.72 19.84 -1.66
N GLU A 21 -12.38 20.68 -0.68
CA GLU A 21 -11.19 20.49 0.15
C GLU A 21 -11.34 19.29 1.10
N ARG A 22 -12.56 18.85 1.41
CA ARG A 22 -12.79 17.59 2.14
C ARG A 22 -12.43 16.38 1.30
N GLN A 23 -12.78 16.39 0.01
CA GLN A 23 -12.42 15.30 -0.91
C GLN A 23 -10.90 15.25 -1.06
N ARG A 24 -10.25 16.39 -1.30
CA ARG A 24 -8.79 16.49 -1.37
C ARG A 24 -8.09 16.02 -0.10
N LEU A 25 -8.61 16.39 1.08
CA LEU A 25 -8.09 15.91 2.36
C LEU A 25 -8.26 14.40 2.52
N THR A 26 -9.39 13.85 2.06
CA THR A 26 -9.65 12.41 2.11
C THR A 26 -8.63 11.65 1.26
N ILE A 27 -8.35 12.16 0.05
CA ILE A 27 -7.34 11.61 -0.87
C ILE A 27 -5.92 11.73 -0.27
N ALA A 28 -5.56 12.89 0.28
CA ALA A 28 -4.26 13.09 0.92
C ALA A 28 -4.07 12.16 2.13
N ARG A 29 -5.15 11.93 2.89
CA ARG A 29 -5.14 11.00 4.03
C ARG A 29 -4.91 9.56 3.58
N THR A 30 -5.51 9.12 2.46
CA THR A 30 -5.25 7.78 1.92
C THR A 30 -3.79 7.60 1.51
N PHE A 31 -3.20 8.56 0.78
CA PHE A 31 -1.79 8.49 0.41
C PHE A 31 -0.85 8.43 1.61
N PHE A 32 -1.09 9.27 2.63
CA PHE A 32 -0.30 9.26 3.85
C PHE A 32 -0.37 7.90 4.57
N HIS A 33 -1.56 7.30 4.65
CA HIS A 33 -1.71 5.97 5.26
C HIS A 33 -1.01 4.89 4.44
N ASP A 34 -1.05 4.95 3.11
CA ASP A 34 -0.37 3.98 2.25
C ASP A 34 1.15 4.08 2.39
N GLU A 35 1.70 5.29 2.40
CA GLU A 35 3.14 5.53 2.61
C GLU A 35 3.59 5.07 3.99
N MET A 36 2.83 5.40 5.03
CA MET A 36 3.10 4.93 6.40
C MET A 36 3.01 3.40 6.49
N THR A 37 2.03 2.78 5.83
CA THR A 37 1.86 1.32 5.80
C THR A 37 3.04 0.65 5.11
N ALA A 38 3.53 1.21 3.99
CA ALA A 38 4.71 0.72 3.29
C ALA A 38 5.96 0.79 4.17
N ALA A 39 6.19 1.93 4.86
CA ALA A 39 7.31 2.06 5.79
C ALA A 39 7.22 1.05 6.96
N VAL A 40 6.02 0.81 7.49
CA VAL A 40 5.81 -0.18 8.56
C VAL A 40 5.99 -1.60 8.03
N HIS A 41 5.58 -1.89 6.80
CA HIS A 41 5.83 -3.16 6.13
C HIS A 41 7.32 -3.44 6.00
N ASP A 42 8.09 -2.48 5.50
CA ASP A 42 9.54 -2.61 5.35
C ASP A 42 10.24 -2.83 6.69
N LEU A 43 9.76 -2.18 7.76
CA LEU A 43 10.27 -2.43 9.10
C LEU A 43 9.89 -3.83 9.61
N ALA A 44 8.65 -4.26 9.38
CA ALA A 44 8.12 -5.53 9.87
C ALA A 44 8.85 -6.72 9.27
N PHE A 45 9.08 -6.70 7.95
CA PHE A 45 9.75 -7.77 7.21
C PHE A 45 11.27 -7.57 7.12
N GLY A 46 11.75 -6.33 7.05
CA GLY A 46 13.17 -6.00 7.06
C GLY A 46 13.83 -6.31 8.40
N GLY A 47 13.04 -6.33 9.49
CA GLY A 47 13.46 -6.78 10.80
C GLY A 47 14.43 -5.83 11.50
N ILE A 48 14.47 -5.90 12.83
CA ILE A 48 15.40 -5.08 13.62
C ILE A 48 16.76 -5.79 13.61
N PRO A 49 17.85 -5.10 13.23
CA PRO A 49 19.18 -5.67 13.28
C PRO A 49 19.56 -6.02 14.73
N LYS A 50 19.88 -7.29 14.96
CA LYS A 50 20.27 -7.81 16.26
C LYS A 50 21.60 -8.55 16.14
N ILE A 51 22.52 -8.25 17.07
CA ILE A 51 23.80 -8.95 17.13
C ILE A 51 23.55 -10.42 17.51
N ARG A 52 24.03 -11.34 16.68
CA ARG A 52 23.94 -12.77 16.92
C ARG A 52 24.78 -13.13 18.14
N ARG A 53 24.17 -13.86 19.09
CA ARG A 53 24.83 -14.37 20.29
C ARG A 53 24.70 -15.88 20.34
N THR A 54 25.73 -16.55 20.86
CA THR A 54 25.70 -17.99 21.15
C THR A 54 24.78 -18.28 22.34
N GLU A 55 24.44 -19.55 22.58
CA GLU A 55 23.64 -19.98 23.75
C GLU A 55 24.26 -19.56 25.09
N LYS A 56 25.58 -19.40 25.15
CA LYS A 56 26.33 -18.91 26.31
C LYS A 56 26.44 -17.37 26.36
N GLY A 57 25.77 -16.66 25.47
CA GLY A 57 25.70 -15.19 25.43
C GLY A 57 26.87 -14.47 24.76
N LYS A 58 27.88 -15.18 24.23
CA LYS A 58 29.02 -14.56 23.52
C LYS A 58 28.61 -14.07 22.13
N ILE A 59 29.09 -12.89 21.73
CA ILE A 59 28.88 -12.31 20.40
C ILE A 59 29.55 -13.20 19.34
N VAL A 60 28.81 -13.54 18.29
CA VAL A 60 29.35 -14.25 17.14
C VAL A 60 30.06 -13.25 16.23
N ILE A 61 31.30 -13.53 15.87
CA ILE A 61 32.15 -12.67 15.05
C ILE A 61 32.37 -13.38 13.71
N ASP A 62 32.26 -12.63 12.62
CA ASP A 62 32.51 -13.06 11.25
C ASP A 62 34.02 -13.16 10.95
N GLU A 63 34.40 -13.75 9.81
CA GLU A 63 35.79 -13.96 9.36
C GLU A 63 36.61 -12.66 9.29
N ARG A 64 35.93 -11.51 9.14
CA ARG A 64 36.52 -10.17 9.09
C ARG A 64 36.63 -9.49 10.46
N GLY A 65 36.35 -10.20 11.56
CA GLY A 65 36.40 -9.64 12.92
C GLY A 65 35.22 -8.75 13.29
N LYS A 66 34.13 -8.73 12.50
CA LYS A 66 32.92 -7.92 12.78
C LYS A 66 31.80 -8.77 13.39
N PRO A 67 30.95 -8.20 14.28
CA PRO A 67 29.79 -8.92 14.81
C PRO A 67 28.84 -9.35 13.70
N VAL A 68 28.37 -10.60 13.73
CA VAL A 68 27.31 -11.08 12.83
C VAL A 68 26.00 -10.43 13.25
N ILE A 69 25.30 -9.80 12.29
CA ILE A 69 24.01 -9.13 12.49
C ILE A 69 22.93 -9.96 11.83
N ASP A 70 21.98 -10.43 12.64
CA ASP A 70 20.75 -11.04 12.16
C ASP A 70 19.66 -10.00 12.05
N ARG A 71 18.85 -10.09 11.01
CA ARG A 71 17.60 -9.33 10.91
C ARG A 71 16.46 -10.25 11.27
N ILE A 72 15.76 -9.92 12.35
CA ILE A 72 14.63 -10.73 12.83
C ILE A 72 13.35 -9.95 12.49
N PRO A 73 12.47 -10.49 11.63
CA PRO A 73 11.16 -9.89 11.37
C PRO A 73 10.34 -9.73 12.65
N ASP A 74 9.61 -8.62 12.76
CA ASP A 74 8.74 -8.37 13.92
C ASP A 74 7.35 -8.97 13.67
N THR A 75 7.08 -10.12 14.29
CA THR A 75 5.81 -10.84 14.15
C THR A 75 4.61 -10.05 14.68
N ARG A 76 4.79 -9.16 15.67
CA ARG A 76 3.71 -8.30 16.17
C ARG A 76 3.37 -7.22 15.15
N LEU A 77 4.38 -6.67 14.48
CA LEU A 77 4.17 -5.67 13.45
C LEU A 77 3.52 -6.29 12.21
N ILE A 78 3.99 -7.48 11.79
CA ILE A 78 3.38 -8.25 10.68
C ILE A 78 1.91 -8.55 10.96
N THR A 79 1.57 -9.06 12.14
CA THR A 79 0.17 -9.37 12.48
C THR A 79 -0.72 -8.13 12.53
N THR A 80 -0.17 -6.99 12.94
CA THR A 80 -0.90 -5.71 12.94
C THR A 80 -1.17 -5.23 11.51
N LEU A 81 -0.18 -5.31 10.62
CA LEU A 81 -0.34 -5.00 9.21
C LEU A 81 -1.41 -5.87 8.54
N LEU A 82 -1.37 -7.19 8.76
CA LEU A 82 -2.36 -8.11 8.21
C LEU A 82 -3.79 -7.77 8.67
N LYS A 83 -3.96 -7.39 9.94
CA LYS A 83 -5.25 -6.95 10.47
C LYS A 83 -5.72 -5.64 9.83
N ASP A 84 -4.83 -4.68 9.61
CA ASP A 84 -5.19 -3.44 8.93
C ASP A 84 -5.58 -3.68 7.47
N HIS A 85 -4.79 -4.45 6.72
CA HIS A 85 -5.09 -4.80 5.32
C HIS A 85 -6.44 -5.51 5.17
N SER A 86 -6.72 -6.50 6.02
CA SER A 86 -8.02 -7.19 6.01
C SER A 86 -9.19 -6.27 6.36
N SER A 87 -9.03 -5.36 7.33
CA SER A 87 -10.04 -4.35 7.65
C SER A 87 -10.29 -3.37 6.49
N ARG A 88 -9.23 -2.98 5.77
CA ARG A 88 -9.34 -2.12 4.59
C ARG A 88 -10.08 -2.83 3.46
N LEU A 89 -9.75 -4.08 3.20
CA LEU A 89 -10.41 -4.90 2.19
C LEU A 89 -11.92 -5.03 2.49
N ALA A 90 -12.28 -5.40 3.73
CA ALA A 90 -13.69 -5.50 4.12
C ALA A 90 -14.46 -4.16 3.99
N ARG A 91 -13.80 -3.02 4.22
CA ARG A 91 -14.39 -1.69 3.99
C ARG A 91 -14.58 -1.38 2.51
N ALA A 92 -13.62 -1.75 1.67
CA ALA A 92 -13.71 -1.59 0.22
C ALA A 92 -14.86 -2.44 -0.34
N GLU A 93 -14.93 -3.72 0.02
CA GLU A 93 -16.02 -4.62 -0.39
C GLU A 93 -17.40 -4.08 0.02
N LYS A 94 -17.52 -3.54 1.25
CA LYS A 94 -18.76 -2.92 1.72
C LYS A 94 -19.11 -1.65 0.92
N ALA A 95 -18.11 -0.85 0.54
CA ALA A 95 -18.32 0.33 -0.29
C ALA A 95 -18.78 -0.08 -1.70
N ASP A 96 -18.16 -1.09 -2.30
CA ASP A 96 -18.53 -1.62 -3.62
C ASP A 96 -19.96 -2.19 -3.62
N LEU A 97 -20.34 -2.92 -2.56
CA LEU A 97 -21.71 -3.38 -2.33
C LEU A 97 -22.70 -2.21 -2.22
N SER A 98 -22.36 -1.14 -1.51
CA SER A 98 -23.24 0.02 -1.40
C SER A 98 -23.38 0.77 -2.73
N ASN A 99 -22.28 0.93 -3.47
CA ASN A 99 -22.29 1.56 -4.79
C ASN A 99 -23.14 0.75 -5.77
N THR A 100 -23.05 -0.58 -5.73
CA THR A 100 -23.87 -1.47 -6.55
C THR A 100 -25.35 -1.47 -6.19
N ILE A 101 -25.76 -1.11 -4.99
CA ILE A 101 -27.18 -0.96 -4.65
C ILE A 101 -27.74 0.39 -5.14
N HIS A 102 -26.93 1.44 -5.19
CA HIS A 102 -27.39 2.82 -5.49
C HIS A 102 -27.31 3.25 -6.96
N THR A 103 -26.70 2.46 -7.84
CA THR A 103 -26.65 2.76 -9.28
C THR A 103 -27.62 1.86 -10.05
N PRO A 104 -28.52 2.42 -10.88
CA PRO A 104 -29.49 1.65 -11.65
C PRO A 104 -28.76 0.65 -12.58
N PRO A 105 -29.30 -0.56 -12.76
CA PRO A 105 -28.61 -1.68 -13.41
C PRO A 105 -28.29 -1.42 -14.90
N GLU A 106 -29.08 -0.59 -15.58
CA GLU A 106 -28.90 -0.26 -16.99
C GLU A 106 -27.65 0.59 -17.25
N ASP A 107 -27.34 1.55 -16.37
CA ASP A 107 -26.14 2.40 -16.49
C ASP A 107 -24.83 1.66 -16.19
N LYS A 108 -24.88 0.61 -15.35
CA LYS A 108 -23.67 -0.16 -15.01
C LYS A 108 -23.19 -1.05 -16.14
N MET A 109 -24.12 -1.76 -16.79
CA MET A 109 -23.75 -2.69 -17.85
C MET A 109 -23.22 -1.95 -19.08
N ALA A 110 -23.74 -0.75 -19.36
CA ALA A 110 -23.21 0.12 -20.40
C ALA A 110 -21.79 0.61 -20.04
N ARG A 111 -21.59 1.15 -18.83
CA ARG A 111 -20.26 1.63 -18.39
C ARG A 111 -19.20 0.55 -18.31
N LEU A 112 -19.54 -0.64 -17.80
CA LEU A 112 -18.62 -1.78 -17.74
C LEU A 112 -18.23 -2.25 -19.15
N ARG A 113 -19.18 -2.28 -20.09
CA ARG A 113 -18.85 -2.60 -21.50
C ARG A 113 -17.93 -1.55 -22.09
N ASP A 114 -18.22 -0.27 -21.89
CA ASP A 114 -17.41 0.82 -22.42
C ASP A 114 -15.99 0.81 -21.83
N GLU A 115 -15.85 0.53 -20.53
CA GLU A 115 -14.57 0.41 -19.84
C GLU A 115 -13.74 -0.78 -20.36
N ILE A 116 -14.36 -1.97 -20.51
CA ILE A 116 -13.72 -3.16 -21.08
C ILE A 116 -13.30 -2.94 -22.54
N ILE A 117 -14.11 -2.24 -23.33
CA ILE A 117 -13.80 -1.92 -24.73
C ILE A 117 -12.68 -0.88 -24.82
N SER A 118 -12.61 0.04 -23.85
CA SER A 118 -11.57 1.07 -23.78
C SER A 118 -10.21 0.56 -23.28
N ASP A 119 -10.20 -0.60 -22.62
CA ASP A 119 -8.97 -1.20 -22.10
C ASP A 119 -8.16 -1.77 -23.29
N PRO A 120 -6.95 -1.25 -23.56
CA PRO A 120 -6.16 -1.72 -24.69
C PRO A 120 -5.80 -3.19 -24.50
N SER A 121 -6.07 -4.02 -25.51
CA SER A 121 -5.66 -5.44 -25.50
C SER A 121 -4.19 -5.57 -25.08
N PRO A 122 -3.85 -6.57 -24.25
CA PRO A 122 -2.48 -6.80 -23.82
C PRO A 122 -1.58 -6.87 -25.06
N GLN A 123 -0.57 -6.00 -25.13
CA GLN A 123 0.41 -6.07 -26.21
C GLN A 123 1.19 -7.37 -26.06
N GLU A 124 0.87 -8.36 -26.89
CA GLU A 124 1.72 -9.52 -27.09
C GLU A 124 3.05 -9.03 -27.65
N ASN A 125 4.06 -8.91 -26.78
CA ASN A 125 5.45 -8.78 -27.21
C ASN A 125 5.86 -10.11 -27.83
N ILE A 126 5.51 -10.31 -29.11
CA ILE A 126 6.02 -11.39 -29.94
C ILE A 126 7.50 -11.11 -30.16
N THR A 127 8.35 -11.60 -29.25
CA THR A 127 9.79 -11.77 -29.51
C THR A 127 9.93 -12.73 -30.69
N LYS A 128 10.11 -12.19 -31.89
CA LYS A 128 10.59 -12.95 -33.05
C LYS A 128 11.99 -13.47 -32.72
N ASN A 129 12.08 -14.72 -32.30
CA ASN A 129 13.35 -15.44 -32.21
C ASN A 129 13.85 -15.68 -33.64
N THR A 130 14.75 -14.82 -34.11
CA THR A 130 15.56 -15.07 -35.30
C THR A 130 16.76 -15.92 -34.91
N ASN A 131 16.60 -17.24 -34.92
CA ASN A 131 17.73 -18.16 -35.03
C ASN A 131 17.76 -18.67 -36.47
N SER A 132 18.39 -17.89 -37.36
CA SER A 132 18.94 -18.39 -38.61
C SER A 132 20.18 -19.22 -38.28
N HIS A 133 20.03 -20.54 -38.31
CA HIS A 133 21.17 -21.45 -38.32
C HIS A 133 21.70 -21.45 -39.76
N GLU A 134 22.86 -20.85 -39.97
CA GLU A 134 23.67 -21.08 -41.17
C GLU A 134 24.23 -22.51 -41.10
N GLU A 135 24.08 -23.24 -42.20
CA GLU A 135 24.90 -24.40 -42.61
C GLU A 135 25.66 -24.01 -43.88
#